data_AF-A0A2S7A4Q9-F1
#
_entry.id   AF-A0A2S7A4Q9-F1
#
_cell.length_a   1.000
_cell.length_b   1.000
_cell.length_c   1.000
_cell.angle_alpha   90.00
_cell.angle_beta   90.00
_cell.angle_gamma   90.00
#
_symmetry.space_group_name_H-M   'P 1'
#
loop_
_entity.id
_entity.type
_entity.pdbx_description
1 polymer ?
#
loop_
_entity_poly.entity_id
_entity_poly.type
_entity_poly.pdbx_seq_one_letter_code
_entity_poly.pdbx_strand_id
1 'polypeptide(L)'
;MKITLSDTPLLSTQQIGELASTLDLLHKRTLAAIERLNKDIATRKQQIAARWKSAPGIGMADVARFAEHETLASVREIKDNSKAELDKILKEAGAPHAQLVGQREFYDSPAKVLARAALGDPKRTEYLQQLQHAGPAELGHMAQVAVGTANVALASAVLSLIDKLPTKDRPVGPAEFAGAMRQDDYLKVREYIKLGDARLQGILVAIRAWTAGKANPLSTVSLAMREQQIERALIGGDGDA
;
A
#
# COMPACT_ATOMS: atom_id res chain seq x y z
N MET A 1 -26.84 12.83 3.57
CA MET A 1 -25.66 12.16 4.18
C MET A 1 -24.88 13.22 4.95
N LYS A 2 -24.57 13.01 6.23
CA LYS A 2 -23.72 13.95 6.99
C LYS A 2 -22.26 13.67 6.62
N ILE A 3 -21.52 14.71 6.24
CA ILE A 3 -20.08 14.60 5.98
C ILE A 3 -19.38 14.73 7.33
N THR A 4 -18.61 13.71 7.71
CA THR A 4 -17.67 13.79 8.83
C THR A 4 -16.36 14.36 8.31
N LEU A 5 -15.91 15.48 8.90
CA LEU A 5 -14.63 16.08 8.56
C LEU A 5 -13.54 15.37 9.36
N SER A 6 -12.48 14.92 8.69
CA SER A 6 -11.28 14.37 9.33
C SER A 6 -10.18 15.42 9.34
N ASP A 7 -9.33 15.41 10.38
CA ASP A 7 -8.16 16.30 10.49
C ASP A 7 -6.98 15.83 9.61
N THR A 8 -7.19 14.83 8.75
CA THR A 8 -6.15 14.27 7.89
C THR A 8 -5.77 15.30 6.83
N PRO A 9 -4.48 15.71 6.72
CA PRO A 9 -4.06 16.59 5.64
C PRO A 9 -4.19 15.89 4.29
N LEU A 10 -4.64 16.62 3.28
CA LEU A 10 -4.64 16.13 1.90
C LEU A 10 -3.20 16.09 1.37
N LEU A 11 -2.74 14.91 0.96
CA LEU A 11 -1.42 14.70 0.40
C LEU A 11 -1.44 14.71 -1.13
N SER A 12 -0.35 15.20 -1.73
CA SER A 12 -0.12 15.11 -3.17
C SER A 12 0.21 13.68 -3.59
N THR A 13 0.05 13.38 -4.87
CA THR A 13 0.40 12.07 -5.43
C THR A 13 1.87 11.72 -5.25
N GLN A 14 2.75 12.71 -5.27
CA GLN A 14 4.19 12.55 -5.01
C GLN A 14 4.45 12.15 -3.55
N GLN A 15 3.86 12.88 -2.58
CA GLN A 15 4.00 12.55 -1.15
C GLN A 15 3.46 11.15 -0.82
N ILE A 16 2.36 10.76 -1.46
CA ILE A 16 1.79 9.41 -1.33
C ILE A 16 2.76 8.36 -1.87
N GLY A 17 3.42 8.64 -3.01
CA GLY A 17 4.45 7.78 -3.58
C GLY A 17 5.70 7.65 -2.69
N GLU A 18 6.13 8.73 -2.06
CA GLU A 18 7.24 8.74 -1.09
C GLU A 18 6.92 7.88 0.14
N LEU A 19 5.70 7.96 0.67
CA LEU A 19 5.23 7.12 1.78
C LEU A 19 5.22 5.64 1.39
N ALA A 20 4.73 5.32 0.20
CA ALA A 20 4.73 3.94 -0.31
C ALA A 20 6.17 3.42 -0.51
N SER A 21 7.08 4.26 -1.00
CA SER A 21 8.50 3.93 -1.16
C SER A 21 9.20 3.72 0.17
N THR A 22 8.87 4.53 1.19
CA THR A 22 9.36 4.36 2.56
C THR A 22 8.92 3.02 3.15
N LEU A 23 7.66 2.61 2.91
CA LEU A 23 7.17 1.29 3.31
C LEU A 23 7.87 0.14 2.58
N ASP A 24 8.20 0.31 1.29
CA ASP A 24 8.98 -0.67 0.54
C ASP A 24 10.40 -0.84 1.12
N LEU A 25 11.06 0.27 1.46
CA LEU A 25 12.38 0.27 2.10
C LEU A 25 12.34 -0.39 3.47
N LEU A 26 11.32 -0.10 4.29
CA LEU A 26 11.13 -0.75 5.59
C LEU A 26 10.89 -2.26 5.44
N HIS A 27 10.09 -2.66 4.46
CA HIS A 27 9.86 -4.07 4.16
C HIS A 27 11.16 -4.79 3.77
N LYS A 28 11.95 -4.22 2.86
CA LYS A 28 13.28 -4.74 2.49
C LYS A 28 14.20 -4.85 3.71
N ARG A 29 14.21 -3.83 4.57
CA ARG A 29 14.98 -3.83 5.82
C ARG A 29 14.54 -4.94 6.78
N THR A 30 13.24 -5.19 6.92
CA THR A 30 12.72 -6.31 7.72
C THR A 30 13.22 -7.65 7.19
N LEU A 31 13.13 -7.87 5.86
CA LEU A 31 13.59 -9.12 5.24
C LEU A 31 15.09 -9.32 5.45
N ALA A 32 15.90 -8.27 5.23
CA ALA A 32 17.35 -8.32 5.44
C ALA A 32 17.71 -8.60 6.91
N ALA A 33 17.00 -7.98 7.87
CA ALA A 33 17.20 -8.24 9.30
C ALA A 33 16.89 -9.70 9.65
N ILE A 34 15.77 -10.25 9.15
CA ILE A 34 15.40 -11.66 9.38
C ILE A 34 16.41 -12.60 8.73
N GLU A 35 16.91 -12.29 7.53
CA GLU A 35 17.93 -13.09 6.87
C GLU A 35 19.24 -13.11 7.67
N ARG A 36 19.68 -11.95 8.18
CA ARG A 36 20.83 -11.85 9.09
C ARG A 36 20.63 -12.70 10.34
N LEU A 37 19.48 -12.60 11.00
CA LEU A 37 19.19 -13.38 12.21
C LEU A 37 19.15 -14.88 11.95
N ASN A 38 18.68 -15.32 10.78
CA ASN A 38 18.75 -16.72 10.36
C ASN A 38 20.20 -17.19 10.16
N LYS A 39 21.06 -16.36 9.57
CA LYS A 39 22.50 -16.63 9.44
C LYS A 39 23.19 -16.71 10.81
N ASP A 40 22.82 -15.85 11.74
CA ASP A 40 23.33 -15.87 13.13
C ASP A 40 22.95 -17.18 13.84
N ILE A 41 21.69 -17.63 13.70
CA ILE A 41 21.24 -18.93 14.22
C ILE A 41 22.04 -20.08 13.60
N ALA A 42 22.22 -20.09 12.28
CA ALA A 42 22.95 -21.16 11.60
C ALA A 42 24.41 -21.23 12.06
N THR A 43 25.06 -20.07 12.21
CA THR A 43 26.44 -19.96 12.70
C THR A 43 26.56 -20.45 14.14
N ARG A 44 25.63 -20.06 15.02
CA ARG A 44 25.60 -20.54 16.42
C ARG A 44 25.40 -22.06 16.50
N LYS A 45 24.51 -22.62 15.69
CA LYS A 45 24.32 -24.08 15.60
C LYS A 45 25.61 -24.80 15.21
N GLN A 46 26.36 -24.26 14.24
CA GLN A 46 27.65 -24.83 13.84
C GLN A 46 28.70 -24.75 14.94
N GLN A 47 28.80 -23.61 15.64
CA GLN A 47 29.72 -23.43 16.76
C GLN A 47 29.44 -24.40 17.91
N ILE A 48 28.18 -24.56 18.30
CA ILE A 48 27.75 -25.50 19.35
C ILE A 48 28.06 -26.93 18.92
N ALA A 49 27.71 -27.31 17.68
CA ALA A 49 28.02 -28.64 17.16
C ALA A 49 29.53 -28.93 17.14
N ALA A 50 30.37 -27.97 16.76
CA ALA A 50 31.82 -28.11 16.78
C ALA A 50 32.36 -28.28 18.21
N ARG A 51 31.89 -27.46 19.16
CA ARG A 51 32.27 -27.51 20.58
C ARG A 51 32.00 -28.87 21.22
N TRP A 52 30.79 -29.41 21.01
CA TRP A 52 30.38 -30.70 21.57
C TRP A 52 31.04 -31.90 20.89
N LYS A 53 31.36 -31.81 19.59
CA LYS A 53 32.17 -32.84 18.90
C LYS A 53 33.58 -32.98 19.49
N SER A 54 34.14 -31.90 20.03
CA SER A 54 35.46 -31.88 20.66
C SER A 54 35.45 -32.15 22.17
N ALA A 55 34.30 -32.43 22.77
CA ALA A 55 34.18 -32.60 24.22
C ALA A 55 34.70 -33.98 24.68
N PRO A 56 35.79 -34.05 25.47
CA PRO A 56 36.33 -35.31 25.95
C PRO A 56 35.50 -35.86 27.11
N GLY A 57 35.24 -37.18 27.10
CA GLY A 57 34.72 -37.92 28.26
C GLY A 57 33.20 -37.97 28.45
N ILE A 58 32.40 -37.56 27.47
CA ILE A 58 30.92 -37.59 27.54
C ILE A 58 30.37 -38.59 26.52
N GLY A 59 29.40 -39.42 26.93
CA GLY A 59 28.75 -40.39 26.05
C GLY A 59 27.98 -39.72 24.90
N MET A 60 27.96 -40.33 23.71
CA MET A 60 27.36 -39.74 22.49
C MET A 60 25.90 -39.27 22.67
N ALA A 61 25.12 -39.95 23.52
CA ALA A 61 23.74 -39.58 23.83
C ALA A 61 23.64 -38.30 24.69
N ASP A 62 24.54 -38.11 25.64
CA ASP A 62 24.59 -36.93 26.50
C ASP A 62 25.14 -35.72 25.73
N VAL A 63 26.13 -35.93 24.86
CA VAL A 63 26.65 -34.91 23.93
C VAL A 63 25.52 -34.34 23.05
N ALA A 64 24.68 -35.21 22.48
CA ALA A 64 23.55 -34.79 21.65
C ALA A 64 22.51 -33.98 22.45
N ARG A 65 22.17 -34.43 23.66
CA ARG A 65 21.20 -33.76 24.54
C ARG A 65 21.68 -32.38 25.00
N PHE A 66 22.95 -32.26 25.38
CA PHE A 66 23.51 -30.96 25.79
C PHE A 66 23.67 -30.00 24.62
N ALA A 67 24.11 -30.49 23.45
CA ALA A 67 24.18 -29.69 22.23
C ALA A 67 22.80 -29.15 21.82
N GLU A 68 21.75 -29.97 21.93
CA GLU A 68 20.37 -29.55 21.66
C GLU A 68 19.89 -28.49 22.66
N HIS A 69 20.13 -28.70 23.96
CA HIS A 69 19.74 -27.74 24.99
C HIS A 69 20.44 -26.38 24.84
N GLU A 70 21.77 -26.37 24.60
CA GLU A 70 22.53 -25.14 24.34
C GLU A 70 22.05 -24.46 23.05
N THR A 71 21.76 -25.23 22.00
CA THR A 71 21.20 -24.70 20.75
C THR A 71 19.86 -24.00 20.98
N LEU A 72 18.95 -24.64 21.74
CA LEU A 72 17.64 -24.05 22.05
C LEU A 72 17.78 -22.79 22.90
N ALA A 73 18.70 -22.77 23.87
CA ALA A 73 18.98 -21.59 24.69
C ALA A 73 19.52 -20.42 23.85
N SER A 74 20.54 -20.66 23.00
CA SER A 74 21.10 -19.63 22.14
C SER A 74 20.10 -19.11 21.10
N VAL A 75 19.25 -19.98 20.54
CA VAL A 75 18.18 -19.54 19.62
C VAL A 75 17.15 -18.67 20.34
N ARG A 76 16.79 -18.99 21.59
CA ARG A 76 15.90 -18.15 22.40
C ARG A 76 16.52 -16.78 22.67
N GLU A 77 17.79 -16.73 23.04
CA GLU A 77 18.52 -15.49 23.28
C GLU A 77 18.57 -14.59 22.03
N ILE A 78 18.88 -15.16 20.85
CA ILE A 78 18.85 -14.42 19.58
C ILE A 78 17.44 -13.87 19.30
N LYS A 79 16.41 -14.70 19.53
CA LYS A 79 15.02 -14.27 19.36
C LYS A 79 14.67 -13.12 20.31
N ASP A 80 15.03 -13.22 21.58
CA ASP A 80 14.73 -12.19 22.57
C ASP A 80 15.45 -10.86 22.25
N ASN A 81 16.71 -10.93 21.83
CA ASN A 81 17.46 -9.75 21.39
C ASN A 81 16.88 -9.11 20.12
N SER A 82 16.35 -9.93 19.21
CA SER A 82 15.74 -9.44 17.96
C SER A 82 14.37 -8.78 18.12
N LYS A 83 13.65 -9.03 19.23
CA LYS A 83 12.30 -8.48 19.44
C LYS A 83 12.28 -6.96 19.41
N ALA A 84 13.21 -6.32 20.11
CA ALA A 84 13.29 -4.85 20.17
C ALA A 84 13.60 -4.22 18.79
N GLU A 85 14.45 -4.88 18.00
CA GLU A 85 14.79 -4.45 16.63
C GLU A 85 13.58 -4.56 15.70
N LEU A 86 12.89 -5.69 15.70
CA LEU A 86 11.73 -5.92 14.83
C LEU A 86 10.51 -5.08 15.23
N ASP A 87 10.28 -4.89 16.54
CA ASP A 87 9.21 -4.02 17.04
C ASP A 87 9.45 -2.56 16.67
N LYS A 88 10.72 -2.11 16.66
CA LYS A 88 11.07 -0.77 16.20
C LYS A 88 10.72 -0.59 14.72
N ILE A 89 11.09 -1.55 13.87
CA ILE A 89 10.76 -1.50 12.42
C ILE A 89 9.23 -1.50 12.22
N LEU A 90 8.49 -2.30 12.99
CA LEU A 90 7.02 -2.33 12.90
C LEU A 90 6.39 -0.99 13.30
N LYS A 91 6.89 -0.34 14.36
CA LYS A 91 6.44 1.00 14.77
C LYS A 91 6.75 2.06 13.72
N GLU A 92 7.95 2.00 13.12
CA GLU A 92 8.37 2.87 12.02
C GLU A 92 7.48 2.69 10.78
N ALA A 93 6.96 1.48 10.51
CA ALA A 93 6.05 1.20 9.40
C ALA A 93 4.60 1.62 9.66
N GLY A 94 4.17 1.71 10.92
CA GLY A 94 2.79 2.05 11.28
C GLY A 94 2.39 3.48 10.92
N ALA A 95 3.27 4.46 11.18
CA ALA A 95 3.03 5.88 10.89
C ALA A 95 2.79 6.17 9.39
N PRO A 96 3.67 5.77 8.45
CA PRO A 96 3.45 6.01 7.03
C PRO A 96 2.23 5.25 6.49
N HIS A 97 1.93 4.05 7.02
CA HIS A 97 0.72 3.31 6.64
C HIS A 97 -0.56 4.03 7.08
N ALA A 98 -0.61 4.54 8.32
CA ALA A 98 -1.76 5.29 8.81
C ALA A 98 -2.05 6.54 7.95
N GLN A 99 -0.99 7.24 7.53
CA GLN A 99 -1.11 8.39 6.62
C GLN A 99 -1.66 7.98 5.25
N LEU A 100 -1.21 6.86 4.67
CA LEU A 100 -1.72 6.33 3.41
C LEU A 100 -3.20 5.93 3.49
N VAL A 101 -3.60 5.24 4.57
CA VAL A 101 -5.00 4.84 4.77
C VAL A 101 -5.89 6.06 4.96
N GLY A 102 -5.41 7.11 5.63
CA GLY A 102 -6.13 8.38 5.77
C GLY A 102 -6.43 9.04 4.42
N GLN A 103 -5.58 8.84 3.39
CA GLN A 103 -5.85 9.39 2.06
C GLN A 103 -7.03 8.72 1.35
N ARG A 104 -7.49 7.54 1.78
CA ARG A 104 -8.61 6.85 1.13
C ARG A 104 -9.88 7.70 1.10
N GLU A 105 -10.12 8.52 2.10
CA GLU A 105 -11.31 9.40 2.16
C GLU A 105 -11.33 10.45 1.04
N PHE A 106 -10.14 10.90 0.61
CA PHE A 106 -9.97 11.92 -0.43
C PHE A 106 -9.94 11.38 -1.85
N TYR A 107 -9.70 10.07 -2.00
CA TYR A 107 -9.55 9.38 -3.29
C TYR A 107 -10.51 8.17 -3.41
N ASP A 108 -11.62 8.17 -2.66
CA ASP A 108 -12.60 7.06 -2.67
C ASP A 108 -13.38 6.97 -3.99
N SER A 109 -13.67 8.11 -4.60
CA SER A 109 -14.48 8.23 -5.82
C SER A 109 -13.75 9.02 -6.90
N PRO A 110 -13.72 8.53 -8.16
CA PRO A 110 -13.18 9.27 -9.30
C PRO A 110 -13.85 10.63 -9.47
N ALA A 111 -15.15 10.72 -9.17
CA ALA A 111 -15.93 11.95 -9.28
C ALA A 111 -15.44 13.03 -8.29
N LYS A 112 -15.03 12.65 -7.07
CA LYS A 112 -14.47 13.59 -6.09
C LYS A 112 -13.11 14.12 -6.53
N VAL A 113 -12.26 13.23 -7.05
CA VAL A 113 -10.93 13.62 -7.57
C VAL A 113 -11.09 14.57 -8.75
N LEU A 114 -11.97 14.25 -9.71
CA LEU A 114 -12.26 15.10 -10.86
C LEU A 114 -12.84 16.46 -10.45
N ALA A 115 -13.76 16.48 -9.48
CA ALA A 115 -14.33 17.71 -8.96
C ALA A 115 -13.29 18.60 -8.25
N ARG A 116 -12.23 18.01 -7.69
CA ARG A 116 -11.13 18.76 -7.07
C ARG A 116 -10.08 19.21 -8.09
N ALA A 117 -9.80 18.40 -9.10
CA ALA A 117 -8.68 18.62 -10.03
C ALA A 117 -8.76 19.96 -10.78
N ALA A 118 -9.96 20.43 -11.10
CA ALA A 118 -10.18 21.73 -11.74
C ALA A 118 -10.73 22.80 -10.78
N LEU A 119 -10.54 22.63 -9.46
CA LEU A 119 -10.94 23.64 -8.49
C LEU A 119 -9.98 24.84 -8.57
N GLY A 120 -10.51 26.03 -8.86
CA GLY A 120 -9.72 27.25 -9.03
C GLY A 120 -9.26 27.54 -10.47
N ASP A 121 -9.57 26.67 -11.43
CA ASP A 121 -9.30 26.94 -12.85
C ASP A 121 -10.37 27.88 -13.43
N PRO A 122 -9.99 29.06 -13.99
CA PRO A 122 -10.93 29.97 -14.65
C PRO A 122 -11.75 29.30 -15.77
N LYS A 123 -11.15 28.36 -16.52
CA LYS A 123 -11.81 27.66 -17.62
C LYS A 123 -12.99 26.82 -17.15
N ARG A 124 -12.91 26.26 -15.94
CA ARG A 124 -14.05 25.53 -15.37
C ARG A 124 -15.25 26.46 -15.18
N THR A 125 -15.01 27.68 -14.70
CA THR A 125 -16.07 28.67 -14.51
C THR A 125 -16.68 29.08 -15.84
N GLU A 126 -15.86 29.28 -16.87
CA GLU A 126 -16.33 29.60 -18.22
C GLU A 126 -17.20 28.48 -18.80
N TYR A 127 -16.74 27.21 -18.72
CA TYR A 127 -17.54 26.08 -19.19
C TYR A 127 -18.83 25.90 -18.39
N LEU A 128 -18.80 26.14 -17.07
CA LEU A 128 -20.01 26.12 -16.25
C LEU A 128 -21.03 27.16 -16.71
N GLN A 129 -20.59 28.37 -17.05
CA GLN A 129 -21.47 29.43 -17.55
C GLN A 129 -22.01 29.11 -18.93
N GLN A 130 -21.17 28.61 -19.85
CA GLN A 130 -21.57 28.24 -21.20
C GLN A 130 -22.59 27.09 -21.22
N LEU A 131 -22.45 26.14 -20.30
CA LEU A 131 -23.30 24.95 -20.23
C LEU A 131 -24.46 25.07 -19.24
N GLN A 132 -24.66 26.23 -18.60
CA GLN A 132 -25.66 26.37 -17.53
C GLN A 132 -27.11 26.11 -17.98
N HIS A 133 -27.39 26.31 -19.28
CA HIS A 133 -28.69 26.09 -19.91
C HIS A 133 -28.69 24.90 -20.87
N ALA A 134 -27.60 24.13 -20.91
CA ALA A 134 -27.49 22.97 -21.80
C ALA A 134 -28.47 21.87 -21.39
N GLY A 135 -29.12 21.26 -22.38
CA GLY A 135 -30.04 20.14 -22.15
C GLY A 135 -29.30 18.84 -21.78
N PRO A 136 -30.02 17.80 -21.29
CA PRO A 136 -29.42 16.50 -20.98
C PRO A 136 -28.63 15.88 -22.15
N ALA A 137 -29.13 16.00 -23.38
CA ALA A 137 -28.44 15.47 -24.56
C ALA A 137 -27.12 16.19 -24.85
N GLU A 138 -27.10 17.52 -24.72
CA GLU A 138 -25.90 18.34 -24.93
C GLU A 138 -24.85 18.07 -23.85
N LEU A 139 -25.27 17.92 -22.58
CA LEU A 139 -24.38 17.53 -21.49
C LEU A 139 -23.78 16.14 -21.71
N GLY A 140 -24.55 15.20 -22.26
CA GLY A 140 -24.04 13.89 -22.67
C GLY A 140 -22.99 13.99 -23.78
N HIS A 141 -23.22 14.83 -24.80
CA HIS A 141 -22.25 15.03 -25.87
C HIS A 141 -20.97 15.72 -25.36
N MET A 142 -21.11 16.74 -24.50
CA MET A 142 -19.96 17.41 -23.89
C MET A 142 -19.18 16.50 -22.94
N ALA A 143 -19.85 15.57 -22.25
CA ALA A 143 -19.17 14.52 -21.50
C ALA A 143 -18.30 13.65 -22.43
N GLN A 144 -18.84 13.21 -23.57
CA GLN A 144 -18.08 12.44 -24.55
C GLN A 144 -16.86 13.21 -25.09
N VAL A 145 -17.03 14.51 -25.40
CA VAL A 145 -15.93 15.38 -25.85
C VAL A 145 -14.87 15.52 -24.75
N ALA A 146 -15.29 15.68 -23.49
CA ALA A 146 -14.36 15.81 -22.37
C ALA A 146 -13.51 14.54 -22.18
N VAL A 147 -14.11 13.36 -22.32
CA VAL A 147 -13.39 12.07 -22.30
C VAL A 147 -12.44 11.95 -23.49
N GLY A 148 -12.92 12.25 -24.70
CA GLY A 148 -12.11 12.14 -25.93
C GLY A 148 -10.94 13.12 -25.99
N THR A 149 -11.03 14.27 -25.32
CA THR A 149 -9.99 15.31 -25.29
C THR A 149 -9.18 15.35 -24.00
N ALA A 150 -9.50 14.49 -23.03
CA ALA A 150 -8.93 14.50 -21.68
C ALA A 150 -9.01 15.87 -20.97
N ASN A 151 -10.02 16.68 -21.27
CA ASN A 151 -10.17 18.02 -20.71
C ASN A 151 -10.81 17.97 -19.31
N VAL A 152 -9.97 18.10 -18.27
CA VAL A 152 -10.37 18.04 -16.86
C VAL A 152 -11.29 19.20 -16.47
N ALA A 153 -11.04 20.42 -16.97
CA ALA A 153 -11.86 21.60 -16.67
C ALA A 153 -13.29 21.44 -17.20
N LEU A 154 -13.44 21.01 -18.46
CA LEU A 154 -14.73 20.72 -19.07
C LEU A 154 -15.43 19.56 -18.35
N ALA A 155 -14.71 18.48 -18.06
CA ALA A 155 -15.28 17.31 -17.40
C ALA A 155 -15.79 17.64 -15.99
N SER A 156 -15.06 18.43 -15.22
CA SER A 156 -15.49 18.86 -13.88
C SER A 156 -16.74 19.77 -13.92
N ALA A 157 -16.85 20.63 -14.95
CA ALA A 157 -18.02 21.48 -15.16
C ALA A 157 -19.26 20.64 -15.51
N VAL A 158 -19.12 19.73 -16.48
CA VAL A 158 -20.18 18.79 -16.89
C VAL A 158 -20.62 17.91 -15.72
N LEU A 159 -19.68 17.37 -14.94
CA LEU A 159 -19.98 16.58 -13.73
C LEU A 159 -20.83 17.38 -12.74
N SER A 160 -20.48 18.66 -12.52
CA SER A 160 -21.20 19.53 -11.58
C SER A 160 -22.62 19.85 -12.05
N LEU A 161 -22.86 19.88 -13.35
CA LEU A 161 -24.19 20.12 -13.94
C LEU A 161 -25.03 18.84 -13.96
N ILE A 162 -24.44 17.70 -14.30
CA ILE A 162 -25.11 16.39 -14.27
C ILE A 162 -25.57 16.05 -12.85
N ASP A 163 -24.79 16.38 -11.82
CA ASP A 163 -25.20 16.09 -10.44
C ASP A 163 -26.40 16.93 -9.96
N LYS A 164 -26.64 18.09 -10.59
CA LYS A 164 -27.86 18.91 -10.33
C LYS A 164 -29.11 18.32 -10.97
N LEU A 165 -28.98 17.48 -12.00
CA LEU A 165 -30.12 16.88 -12.68
C LEU A 165 -30.76 15.78 -11.83
N PRO A 166 -32.10 15.61 -11.89
CA PRO A 166 -32.77 14.43 -11.35
C PRO A 166 -32.19 13.15 -11.95
N THR A 167 -32.04 12.09 -11.15
CA THR A 167 -31.39 10.84 -11.57
C THR A 167 -31.92 10.26 -12.88
N LYS A 168 -33.23 10.38 -13.13
CA LYS A 168 -33.91 9.92 -14.35
C LYS A 168 -33.55 10.71 -15.61
N ASP A 169 -33.11 11.95 -15.46
CA ASP A 169 -32.79 12.88 -16.55
C ASP A 169 -31.28 12.98 -16.79
N ARG A 170 -30.47 12.20 -16.06
CA ARG A 170 -29.01 12.18 -16.20
C ARG A 170 -28.61 11.38 -17.45
N PRO A 171 -27.88 11.98 -18.40
CA PRO A 171 -27.47 11.29 -19.63
C PRO A 171 -26.37 10.24 -19.38
N VAL A 172 -25.51 10.45 -18.38
CA VAL A 172 -24.44 9.53 -17.97
C VAL A 172 -24.33 9.48 -16.45
N GLY A 173 -23.93 8.33 -15.91
CA GLY A 173 -23.67 8.18 -14.48
C GLY A 173 -22.44 9.01 -14.05
N PRO A 174 -22.53 9.83 -12.99
CA PRO A 174 -21.38 10.64 -12.52
C PRO A 174 -20.10 9.83 -12.24
N ALA A 175 -20.25 8.64 -11.66
CA ALA A 175 -19.13 7.74 -11.36
C ALA A 175 -18.55 7.08 -12.61
N GLU A 176 -19.40 6.68 -13.56
CA GLU A 176 -19.00 6.08 -14.83
C GLU A 176 -18.24 7.09 -15.70
N PHE A 177 -18.79 8.30 -15.81
CA PHE A 177 -18.17 9.40 -16.53
C PHE A 177 -16.80 9.78 -15.93
N ALA A 178 -16.73 9.94 -14.60
CA ALA A 178 -15.46 10.26 -13.95
C ALA A 178 -14.45 9.09 -14.03
N GLY A 179 -14.92 7.85 -14.08
CA GLY A 179 -14.08 6.68 -14.36
C GLY A 179 -13.52 6.68 -15.78
N ALA A 180 -14.34 7.05 -16.77
CA ALA A 180 -13.93 7.15 -18.18
C ALA A 180 -12.85 8.21 -18.41
N MET A 181 -12.79 9.26 -17.58
CA MET A 181 -11.73 10.27 -17.62
C MET A 181 -10.35 9.75 -17.20
N ARG A 182 -10.26 8.52 -16.64
CA ARG A 182 -9.01 7.83 -16.24
C ARG A 182 -7.97 8.75 -15.60
N GLN A 183 -8.38 9.54 -14.62
CA GLN A 183 -7.50 10.52 -13.98
C GLN A 183 -6.28 9.83 -13.35
N ASP A 184 -5.08 10.23 -13.79
CA ASP A 184 -3.81 9.65 -13.33
C ASP A 184 -3.68 9.69 -11.81
N ASP A 185 -4.07 10.80 -11.19
CA ASP A 185 -3.97 10.97 -9.74
C ASP A 185 -4.82 9.94 -8.98
N TYR A 186 -6.03 9.66 -9.46
CA TYR A 186 -6.91 8.67 -8.86
C TYR A 186 -6.35 7.25 -9.02
N LEU A 187 -5.87 6.92 -10.22
CA LEU A 187 -5.32 5.61 -10.52
C LEU A 187 -4.04 5.35 -9.72
N LYS A 188 -3.08 6.28 -9.75
CA LYS A 188 -1.80 6.18 -9.04
C LYS A 188 -1.99 6.03 -7.53
N VAL A 189 -2.82 6.88 -6.92
CA VAL A 189 -3.02 6.85 -5.46
C VAL A 189 -3.64 5.55 -4.99
N ARG A 190 -4.61 4.98 -5.73
CA ARG A 190 -5.17 3.67 -5.39
C ARG A 190 -4.12 2.58 -5.41
N GLU A 191 -3.26 2.58 -6.41
CA GLU A 191 -2.20 1.59 -6.53
C GLU A 191 -1.13 1.78 -5.44
N TYR A 192 -0.77 3.02 -5.08
CA TYR A 192 0.10 3.30 -3.93
C TYR A 192 -0.48 2.83 -2.60
N ILE A 193 -1.80 3.01 -2.38
CA ILE A 193 -2.48 2.53 -1.16
C ILE A 193 -2.43 1.00 -1.10
N LYS A 194 -2.74 0.30 -2.20
CA LYS A 194 -2.62 -1.17 -2.28
C LYS A 194 -1.19 -1.63 -1.98
N LEU A 195 -0.20 -0.94 -2.54
CA LEU A 195 1.21 -1.22 -2.30
C LEU A 195 1.57 -1.05 -0.82
N GLY A 196 1.16 0.05 -0.20
CA GLY A 196 1.38 0.30 1.23
C GLY A 196 0.76 -0.78 2.12
N ASP A 197 -0.47 -1.20 1.82
CA ASP A 197 -1.14 -2.29 2.54
C ASP A 197 -0.40 -3.62 2.39
N ALA A 198 0.02 -3.97 1.16
CA ALA A 198 0.76 -5.19 0.89
C ALA A 198 2.10 -5.20 1.64
N ARG A 199 2.82 -4.07 1.69
CA ARG A 199 4.11 -3.94 2.38
C ARG A 199 3.99 -4.06 3.89
N LEU A 200 3.04 -3.38 4.52
CA LEU A 200 2.81 -3.53 5.97
C LEU A 200 2.43 -4.98 6.32
N GLN A 201 1.57 -5.61 5.51
CA GLN A 201 1.20 -7.02 5.70
C GLN A 201 2.41 -7.95 5.51
N GLY A 202 3.29 -7.67 4.54
CA GLY A 202 4.55 -8.38 4.37
C GLY A 202 5.45 -8.30 5.60
N ILE A 203 5.64 -7.10 6.16
CA ILE A 203 6.38 -6.88 7.42
C ILE A 203 5.77 -7.73 8.55
N LEU A 204 4.45 -7.66 8.74
CA LEU A 204 3.75 -8.42 9.78
C LEU A 204 3.89 -9.94 9.61
N VAL A 205 3.75 -10.45 8.38
CA VAL A 205 3.89 -11.88 8.09
C VAL A 205 5.32 -12.33 8.35
N ALA A 206 6.32 -11.55 7.94
CA ALA A 206 7.73 -11.87 8.13
C ALA A 206 8.11 -11.90 9.62
N ILE A 207 7.71 -10.88 10.39
CA ILE A 207 7.97 -10.82 11.84
C ILE A 207 7.25 -11.97 12.57
N ARG A 208 6.00 -12.26 12.22
CA ARG A 208 5.27 -13.40 12.82
C ARG A 208 5.92 -14.74 12.50
N ALA A 209 6.36 -14.95 11.26
CA ALA A 209 7.04 -16.17 10.86
C ALA A 209 8.35 -16.36 11.63
N TRP A 210 9.11 -15.27 11.85
CA TRP A 210 10.30 -15.27 12.69
C TRP A 210 10.00 -15.65 14.15
N THR A 211 9.04 -14.96 14.77
CA THR A 211 8.66 -15.19 16.17
C THR A 211 8.17 -16.62 16.39
N ALA A 212 7.25 -17.10 15.56
CA ALA A 212 6.70 -18.45 15.62
C ALA A 212 7.71 -19.53 15.21
N GLY A 213 8.76 -19.18 14.45
CA GLY A 213 9.73 -20.13 13.89
C GLY A 213 9.20 -20.99 12.75
N LYS A 214 7.99 -20.72 12.26
CA LYS A 214 7.35 -21.40 11.13
C LYS A 214 6.56 -20.40 10.30
N ALA A 215 6.71 -20.47 8.98
CA ALA A 215 5.89 -19.68 8.06
C ALA A 215 4.47 -20.22 7.99
N ASN A 216 3.48 -19.34 7.97
CA ASN A 216 2.10 -19.71 7.69
C ASN A 216 1.85 -19.68 6.16
N PRO A 217 1.56 -20.83 5.53
CA PRO A 217 1.38 -20.91 4.08
C PRO A 217 0.16 -20.10 3.60
N LEU A 218 -0.89 -19.97 4.41
CA LEU A 218 -2.08 -19.21 4.02
C LEU A 218 -1.80 -17.70 3.97
N SER A 219 -1.02 -17.18 4.92
CA SER A 219 -0.67 -15.76 4.93
C SER A 219 0.31 -15.39 3.82
N THR A 220 1.20 -16.30 3.43
CA THR A 220 2.12 -16.09 2.30
C THR A 220 1.40 -16.10 0.97
N VAL A 221 0.47 -17.04 0.75
CA VAL A 221 -0.39 -17.07 -0.45
C VAL A 221 -1.29 -15.83 -0.52
N SER A 222 -1.89 -15.43 0.60
CA SER A 222 -2.73 -14.22 0.66
C SER A 222 -1.95 -12.95 0.35
N LEU A 223 -0.69 -12.88 0.80
CA LEU A 223 0.22 -11.77 0.46
C LEU A 223 0.54 -11.77 -1.04
N ALA A 224 0.90 -12.92 -1.61
CA ALA A 224 1.20 -13.05 -3.04
C ALA A 224 -0.01 -12.66 -3.92
N MET A 225 -1.22 -13.06 -3.52
CA MET A 225 -2.44 -12.65 -4.24
C MET A 225 -2.68 -11.13 -4.16
N ARG A 226 -2.41 -10.50 -3.01
CA ARG A 226 -2.49 -9.04 -2.88
C ARG A 226 -1.45 -8.33 -3.73
N GLU A 227 -0.23 -8.86 -3.81
CA GLU A 227 0.82 -8.30 -4.68
C GLU A 227 0.48 -8.41 -6.16
N GLN A 228 -0.17 -9.51 -6.58
CA GLN A 228 -0.62 -9.69 -7.96
C GLN A 228 -1.72 -8.70 -8.36
N GLN A 229 -2.51 -8.20 -7.40
CA GLN A 229 -3.57 -7.20 -7.63
C GLN A 229 -3.05 -5.75 -7.79
N ILE A 230 -1.73 -5.55 -7.65
CA ILE A 230 -1.10 -4.23 -7.78
C ILE A 230 -0.68 -4.03 -9.23
N GLU A 231 -1.24 -3.01 -9.87
CA GLU A 231 -0.88 -2.62 -11.24
C GLU A 231 0.38 -1.76 -11.24
N ARG A 232 1.55 -2.40 -11.17
CA ARG A 232 2.87 -1.71 -11.09
C ARG A 232 3.15 -0.78 -12.27
N ALA A 233 2.57 -1.06 -13.44
CA ALA A 233 2.66 -0.19 -14.62
C ALA A 233 2.09 1.22 -14.36
N LEU A 234 1.08 1.35 -13.51
CA LEU A 234 0.47 2.64 -13.15
C LEU A 234 1.30 3.42 -12.12
N ILE A 235 2.12 2.72 -11.33
CA ILE A 235 2.95 3.31 -10.27
C ILE A 235 4.28 3.88 -10.83
N GLY A 236 4.55 3.74 -12.13
CA GLY A 236 5.82 4.15 -12.72
C GLY A 236 6.93 3.15 -12.42
N GLY A 237 6.63 1.86 -12.51
CA GLY A 237 7.66 0.83 -12.52
C GLY A 237 8.52 0.96 -13.77
N ASP A 238 9.61 1.72 -13.67
CA ASP A 238 10.80 1.41 -14.43
C ASP A 238 11.16 -0.04 -14.09
N GLY A 239 10.98 -0.90 -15.08
CA GLY A 239 11.37 -2.29 -14.99
C GLY A 239 12.88 -2.36 -14.89
N ASP A 240 13.38 -2.63 -13.69
CA ASP A 240 14.66 -3.31 -13.57
C ASP A 240 14.47 -4.75 -14.06
N ALA A 241 14.90 -4.94 -15.30
CA ALA A 241 15.26 -6.22 -15.90
C ALA A 241 16.47 -6.84 -15.18
#